data_AF-A0A8T4BU38-F1
#
_entry.id   AF-A0A8T4BU38-F1
#
_cell.length_a   1.000
_cell.length_b   1.000
_cell.length_c   1.000
_cell.angle_alpha   90.00
_cell.angle_beta   90.00
_cell.angle_gamma   90.00
#
_symmetry.space_group_name_H-M   'P 1'
#
loop_
_entity.id
_entity.type
_entity.pdbx_description
1 polymer ?
#
loop_
_entity_poly.entity_id
_entity_poly.type
_entity_poly.pdbx_seq_one_letter_code
_entity_poly.pdbx_strand_id
1 'polypeptide(L)'
;MKKLNVKVKNKLKSELINLAILSLLTMIIFKIVLYKESFIIIFLTTLRFFYSIMLPALFLSLYLHKKFTYATRLILGVIIVFALTSILNYYLGLFGVHIKFHPYILPPLFIIVGFLLFLKKDGTS
;
A
#
# COMPACT_ATOMS: atom_id res chain seq x y z
N MET A 1 -2.21 -26.25 -6.86
CA MET A 1 -1.28 -25.23 -6.31
C MET A 1 -0.06 -24.87 -7.18
N LYS A 2 0.37 -25.63 -8.20
CA LYS A 2 1.68 -25.40 -8.88
C LYS A 2 1.70 -24.46 -10.12
N LYS A 3 0.55 -24.11 -10.73
CA LYS A 3 0.50 -23.24 -11.93
C LYS A 3 0.16 -21.76 -11.67
N LEU A 4 -0.15 -21.40 -10.41
CA LEU A 4 -0.44 -20.01 -10.00
C LEU A 4 0.80 -19.09 -10.03
N ASN A 5 2.01 -19.62 -10.30
CA ASN A 5 3.23 -19.07 -9.70
C ASN A 5 4.08 -18.15 -10.60
N VAL A 6 3.93 -18.18 -11.93
CA VAL A 6 4.81 -17.39 -12.83
C VAL A 6 4.11 -16.14 -13.34
N LYS A 7 2.87 -16.27 -13.85
CA LYS A 7 2.12 -15.14 -14.41
C LYS A 7 1.75 -14.10 -13.34
N VAL A 8 1.33 -14.57 -12.16
CA VAL A 8 1.03 -13.71 -10.99
C VAL A 8 2.29 -13.05 -10.46
N LYS A 9 3.38 -13.80 -10.31
CA LYS A 9 4.68 -13.27 -9.88
C LYS A 9 5.22 -12.21 -10.83
N ASN A 10 5.12 -12.43 -12.13
CA ASN A 10 5.56 -11.45 -13.14
C ASN A 10 4.68 -10.19 -13.10
N LYS A 11 3.37 -10.34 -12.91
CA LYS A 11 2.46 -9.19 -12.78
C LYS A 11 2.75 -8.39 -11.51
N LEU A 12 2.87 -9.04 -10.35
CA LEU A 12 3.29 -8.41 -9.09
C LEU A 12 4.64 -7.70 -9.22
N LYS A 13 5.61 -8.34 -9.88
CA LYS A 13 6.92 -7.72 -10.13
C LYS A 13 6.79 -6.44 -10.96
N SER A 14 5.98 -6.46 -12.02
CA SER A 14 5.75 -5.26 -12.84
C SER A 14 5.07 -4.14 -12.04
N GLU A 15 4.11 -4.48 -11.18
CA GLU A 15 3.43 -3.50 -10.33
C GLU A 15 4.36 -2.92 -9.26
N LEU A 16 5.28 -3.72 -8.70
CA LEU A 16 6.32 -3.24 -7.79
C LEU A 16 7.31 -2.30 -8.48
N ILE A 17 7.66 -2.55 -9.75
CA ILE A 17 8.49 -1.63 -10.53
C ILE A 17 7.77 -0.30 -10.73
N ASN A 18 6.48 -0.33 -11.08
CA ASN A 18 5.67 0.88 -11.20
C ASN A 18 5.58 1.65 -9.87
N LEU A 19 5.47 0.94 -8.74
CA LEU A 19 5.49 1.53 -7.41
C LEU A 19 6.86 2.17 -7.08
N ALA A 20 7.97 1.55 -7.50
CA ALA A 20 9.31 2.12 -7.34
C ALA A 20 9.53 3.36 -8.21
N ILE A 21 9.01 3.39 -9.43
CA ILE A 21 9.03 4.59 -10.28
C ILE A 21 8.21 5.70 -9.62
N LEU A 22 7.02 5.37 -9.12
CA LEU A 22 6.17 6.32 -8.41
C LEU A 22 6.83 6.86 -7.13
N SER A 23 7.60 6.03 -6.42
CA SER A 23 8.33 6.47 -5.24
C SER A 23 9.44 7.46 -5.57
N LEU A 24 10.19 7.24 -6.65
CA LEU A 24 11.17 8.20 -7.14
C LEU A 24 10.52 9.54 -7.52
N LEU A 25 9.40 9.51 -8.26
CA LEU A 25 8.66 10.72 -8.61
C LEU A 25 8.17 11.47 -7.36
N THR A 26 7.64 10.74 -6.38
CA THR A 26 7.18 11.33 -5.12
C THR A 26 8.34 11.92 -4.32
N MET A 27 9.52 11.28 -4.33
CA MET A 27 10.72 11.79 -3.68
C MET A 27 11.17 13.12 -4.31
N ILE A 28 11.10 13.25 -5.64
CA ILE A 28 11.40 14.50 -6.34
C ILE A 28 10.40 15.59 -5.91
N ILE A 29 9.10 15.28 -5.89
CA ILE A 29 8.06 16.21 -5.42
C ILE A 29 8.33 16.63 -3.96
N PHE A 30 8.63 15.68 -3.08
CA PHE A 30 8.96 15.98 -1.69
C PHE A 30 10.24 16.81 -1.56
N LYS A 31 11.25 16.62 -2.42
CA LYS A 31 12.43 17.49 -2.43
C LYS A 31 12.09 18.92 -2.83
N ILE A 32 11.14 19.12 -3.75
CA ILE A 32 10.68 20.45 -4.14
C ILE A 32 9.90 21.10 -2.99
N VAL A 33 8.95 20.37 -2.39
CA VAL A 33 8.10 20.86 -1.30
C VAL A 33 8.91 21.12 -0.02
N LEU A 34 9.80 20.19 0.34
CA LEU A 34 10.66 20.24 1.53
C LEU A 34 12.08 20.66 1.13
N TYR A 35 12.22 21.72 0.34
CA TYR A 35 13.52 22.11 -0.24
C TYR A 35 14.62 22.35 0.80
N LYS A 36 14.24 22.84 1.99
CA LYS A 36 15.15 23.12 3.12
C LYS A 36 15.62 21.85 3.84
N GLU A 37 14.93 20.72 3.66
CA GLU A 37 15.24 19.49 4.38
C GLU A 37 16.38 18.71 3.71
N SER A 38 17.09 17.95 4.56
CA SER A 38 18.15 17.05 4.09
C SER A 38 17.59 15.93 3.22
N PHE A 39 18.42 15.41 2.31
CA PHE A 39 18.04 14.29 1.45
C PHE A 39 17.58 13.06 2.26
N ILE A 40 18.22 12.80 3.40
CA ILE A 40 17.88 11.68 4.30
C ILE A 40 16.45 11.81 4.84
N ILE A 41 16.05 13.01 5.27
CA ILE A 41 14.70 13.27 5.78
C ILE A 41 13.67 13.04 4.68
N ILE A 42 13.94 13.52 3.46
CA ILE A 42 13.04 13.36 2.32
C ILE A 42 12.90 11.87 1.97
N PHE A 43 14.01 11.15 1.86
CA PHE A 43 14.01 9.72 1.59
C PHE A 43 13.20 8.93 2.63
N LEU A 44 13.44 9.17 3.92
CA LEU A 44 12.69 8.54 5.00
C LEU A 44 11.20 8.89 4.98
N THR A 45 10.87 10.13 4.66
CA THR A 45 9.48 10.60 4.58
C THR A 45 8.76 9.93 3.40
N THR A 46 9.42 9.83 2.24
CA THR A 46 8.89 9.09 1.10
C THR A 46 8.69 7.61 1.44
N LEU A 47 9.67 6.95 2.06
CA LEU A 47 9.53 5.55 2.46
C LEU A 47 8.38 5.33 3.43
N ARG A 48 8.23 6.18 4.46
CA ARG A 48 7.13 6.12 5.42
C ARG A 48 5.78 6.32 4.74
N PHE A 49 5.68 7.28 3.83
CA PHE A 49 4.46 7.52 3.06
C PHE A 49 4.07 6.28 2.22
N PHE A 50 5.03 5.67 1.54
CA PHE A 50 4.76 4.46 0.76
C PHE A 50 4.38 3.28 1.63
N TYR A 51 5.09 3.07 2.74
CA TYR A 51 4.82 1.99 3.68
C TYR A 51 3.42 2.11 4.30
N SER A 52 3.03 3.31 4.75
CA SER A 52 1.78 3.49 5.48
C SER A 52 0.53 3.54 4.59
N ILE A 53 0.67 3.97 3.32
CA ILE A 53 -0.48 4.26 2.47
C ILE A 53 -0.41 3.48 1.15
N MET A 54 0.62 3.71 0.34
CA MET A 54 0.66 3.19 -1.05
C MET A 54 0.78 1.67 -1.12
N LEU A 55 1.59 1.06 -0.25
CA LEU A 55 1.77 -0.38 -0.23
C LEU A 55 0.47 -1.09 0.22
N PRO A 56 -0.15 -0.72 1.37
CA PRO A 56 -1.46 -1.25 1.75
C PRO A 56 -2.53 -1.07 0.67
N ALA A 57 -2.56 0.09 0.01
CA ALA A 57 -3.53 0.40 -1.03
C ALA A 57 -3.41 -0.52 -2.24
N LEU A 58 -2.17 -0.78 -2.68
CA LEU A 58 -1.90 -1.67 -3.80
C LEU A 58 -2.31 -3.10 -3.46
N PHE A 59 -1.96 -3.58 -2.26
CA PHE A 59 -2.30 -4.94 -1.81
C PHE A 59 -3.81 -5.13 -1.61
N LEU A 60 -4.49 -4.20 -0.95
CA LEU A 60 -5.94 -4.26 -0.79
C LEU A 60 -6.66 -4.21 -2.12
N SER A 61 -6.13 -3.53 -3.14
CA SER A 61 -6.74 -3.48 -4.47
C SER A 61 -6.31 -4.63 -5.40
N LEU A 62 -5.46 -5.58 -4.96
CA LEU A 62 -5.02 -6.71 -5.80
C LEU A 62 -6.19 -7.60 -6.24
N TYR A 63 -7.22 -7.80 -5.42
CA TYR A 63 -8.39 -8.59 -5.82
C TYR A 63 -9.15 -7.96 -7.01
N LEU A 64 -8.90 -6.69 -7.31
CA LEU A 64 -9.50 -5.97 -8.44
C LEU A 64 -8.62 -5.96 -9.71
N HIS A 65 -7.46 -6.63 -9.71
CA HIS A 65 -6.48 -6.60 -10.80
C HIS A 65 -6.99 -7.09 -12.17
N LYS A 66 -8.11 -7.81 -12.22
CA LYS A 66 -8.77 -8.26 -13.47
C LYS A 66 -9.71 -7.22 -14.07
N LYS A 67 -10.22 -6.28 -13.26
CA LYS A 67 -11.27 -5.33 -13.66
C LYS A 67 -10.75 -3.91 -13.92
N PHE A 68 -9.69 -3.50 -13.22
CA PHE A 68 -9.22 -2.12 -13.25
C PHE A 68 -7.71 -2.03 -13.55
N THR A 69 -7.31 -0.91 -14.15
CA THR A 69 -5.91 -0.56 -14.41
C THR A 69 -5.16 -0.29 -13.11
N TYR A 70 -3.82 -0.28 -13.17
CA TYR A 70 -2.95 -0.02 -12.01
C TYR A 70 -3.28 1.33 -11.34
N ALA A 71 -3.42 2.41 -12.11
CA ALA A 71 -3.70 3.74 -11.57
C ALA A 71 -5.04 3.80 -10.84
N THR A 72 -6.12 3.29 -11.45
CA THR A 72 -7.45 3.26 -10.83
C THR A 72 -7.45 2.43 -9.55
N ARG A 73 -6.77 1.28 -9.56
CA ARG A 73 -6.62 0.43 -8.36
C ARG A 73 -5.87 1.13 -7.24
N LEU A 74 -4.79 1.82 -7.56
CA LEU A 74 -4.00 2.54 -6.57
C LEU A 74 -4.82 3.68 -5.96
N ILE A 75 -5.54 4.46 -6.78
CA ILE A 75 -6.43 5.54 -6.28
C ILE A 75 -7.54 4.97 -5.38
N LEU A 76 -8.27 3.95 -5.84
CA LEU A 76 -9.32 3.30 -5.04
C LEU A 76 -8.75 2.68 -3.77
N GLY A 77 -7.59 2.03 -3.86
CA GLY A 77 -6.89 1.45 -2.73
C GLY A 77 -6.50 2.49 -1.70
N VAL A 78 -6.02 3.66 -2.12
CA VAL A 78 -5.67 4.77 -1.22
C VAL A 78 -6.92 5.26 -0.50
N ILE A 79 -8.03 5.47 -1.22
CA ILE A 79 -9.32 5.86 -0.62
C ILE A 79 -9.77 4.84 0.44
N ILE A 80 -9.71 3.55 0.10
CA ILE A 80 -10.08 2.45 1.01
C ILE A 80 -9.16 2.44 2.24
N VAL A 81 -7.84 2.54 2.06
CA VAL A 81 -6.88 2.56 3.17
C VAL A 81 -7.12 3.76 4.07
N PHE A 82 -7.36 4.95 3.52
CA PHE A 82 -7.67 6.14 4.32
C PHE A 82 -8.95 5.95 5.14
N ALA A 83 -10.02 5.46 4.52
CA ALA A 83 -11.28 5.19 5.19
C ALA A 83 -11.10 4.15 6.32
N LEU A 84 -10.49 3.01 6.03
CA LEU A 84 -10.25 1.94 7.00
C LEU A 84 -9.32 2.38 8.13
N THR A 85 -8.24 3.09 7.82
CA THR A 85 -7.29 3.61 8.82
C THR A 85 -7.98 4.57 9.76
N SER A 86 -8.84 5.45 9.24
CA SER A 86 -9.57 6.44 10.05
C SER A 86 -10.53 5.75 11.02
N ILE A 87 -11.30 4.78 10.52
CA ILE A 87 -12.24 3.99 11.32
C ILE A 87 -11.48 3.16 12.37
N LEU A 88 -10.45 2.42 11.96
CA LEU A 88 -9.68 1.57 12.87
C LEU A 88 -8.91 2.38 13.91
N ASN A 89 -8.39 3.55 13.57
CA ASN A 89 -7.74 4.42 14.55
C ASN A 89 -8.69 4.82 15.69
N TYR A 90 -9.94 5.13 15.36
CA TYR A 90 -10.96 5.45 16.37
C TYR A 90 -11.20 4.26 17.31
N TYR A 91 -11.46 3.07 16.76
CA TYR A 91 -11.72 1.89 17.58
C TYR A 91 -10.50 1.42 18.37
N LEU A 92 -9.30 1.42 17.77
CA LEU A 92 -8.06 1.08 18.46
C LEU A 92 -7.78 2.02 19.63
N GLY A 93 -8.08 3.32 19.46
CA GLY A 93 -8.01 4.29 20.54
C GLY A 93 -8.98 3.96 21.69
N LEU A 94 -10.22 3.56 21.38
CA LEU A 94 -11.19 3.12 22.39
C LEU A 94 -10.74 1.84 23.13
N PHE A 95 -10.04 0.93 22.46
CA PHE A 95 -9.45 -0.27 23.06
C PHE A 95 -8.16 0.01 23.87
N GLY A 96 -7.74 1.27 23.99
CA GLY A 96 -6.54 1.65 24.74
C GLY A 96 -5.23 1.38 24.00
N VAL A 97 -5.28 1.07 22.70
CA VAL A 97 -4.06 0.95 21.89
C VAL A 97 -3.50 2.34 21.64
N HIS A 98 -2.24 2.54 22.02
CA HIS A 98 -1.60 3.84 21.87
C HIS A 98 -1.33 4.12 20.38
N ILE A 99 -1.69 5.32 19.93
CA ILE A 99 -1.54 5.82 18.54
C ILE A 99 -0.15 5.56 17.94
N LYS A 100 0.91 5.58 18.77
CA LYS A 100 2.30 5.31 18.35
C LYS A 100 2.48 3.94 17.69
N PHE A 101 1.63 2.96 18.02
CA PHE A 101 1.70 1.61 17.47
C PHE A 101 0.90 1.44 16.16
N HIS A 102 -0.02 2.35 15.87
CA HIS A 102 -0.93 2.20 14.73
C HIS A 102 -0.20 2.15 13.37
N PRO A 103 0.84 2.98 13.13
CA PRO A 103 1.63 2.90 11.89
C PRO A 103 2.38 1.57 11.73
N TYR A 104 2.59 0.81 12.81
CA TYR A 104 3.27 -0.49 12.77
C TYR A 104 2.29 -1.66 12.62
N ILE A 105 1.05 -1.51 13.09
CA ILE A 105 0.03 -2.58 13.09
C ILE A 105 -0.82 -2.54 11.81
N LEU A 106 -1.32 -1.37 11.43
CA LEU A 106 -2.31 -1.24 10.36
C LEU A 106 -1.76 -1.57 8.96
N PRO A 107 -0.57 -1.08 8.54
CA PRO A 107 -0.09 -1.38 7.19
C PRO A 107 0.15 -2.88 6.95
N PRO A 108 0.82 -3.65 7.84
CA PRO A 108 0.94 -5.09 7.69
C PRO A 108 -0.41 -5.80 7.66
N LEU A 109 -1.35 -5.40 8.52
CA LEU A 109 -2.70 -5.97 8.55
C LEU A 109 -3.39 -5.86 7.19
N PHE A 110 -3.37 -4.67 6.58
CA PHE A 110 -3.97 -4.46 5.26
C PHE A 110 -3.26 -5.22 4.14
N ILE A 111 -1.93 -5.32 4.19
CA ILE A 111 -1.16 -6.09 3.22
C ILE A 111 -1.55 -7.57 3.28
N ILE A 112 -1.61 -8.15 4.49
CA ILE A 112 -2.00 -9.54 4.72
C ILE A 112 -3.42 -9.78 4.22
N VAL A 113 -4.38 -8.93 4.62
CA VAL A 113 -5.79 -9.05 4.20
C VAL A 113 -5.92 -8.95 2.68
N GLY A 114 -5.28 -7.97 2.04
CA GLY A 114 -5.29 -7.81 0.59
C GLY A 114 -4.73 -9.02 -0.15
N PHE A 115 -3.63 -9.58 0.35
CA PHE A 115 -3.02 -10.77 -0.21
C PHE A 115 -3.91 -12.02 -0.05
N LEU A 116 -4.52 -12.22 1.12
CA LEU A 116 -5.45 -13.32 1.36
C LEU A 116 -6.70 -13.25 0.46
N LEU A 117 -7.26 -12.05 0.28
CA LEU A 117 -8.41 -11.82 -0.61
C LEU A 117 -8.05 -12.12 -2.07
N PHE A 118 -6.84 -11.78 -2.49
CA PHE A 118 -6.31 -12.10 -3.81
C PHE A 118 -6.21 -13.62 -4.02
N LEU A 119 -5.61 -14.35 -3.07
CA LEU A 119 -5.49 -15.81 -3.16
C LEU A 119 -6.85 -16.51 -3.21
N LYS A 120 -7.82 -16.06 -2.40
CA LYS A 120 -9.17 -16.62 -2.41
C LYS A 120 -9.82 -16.48 -3.78
N LYS A 121 -9.70 -15.31 -4.41
CA LYS A 121 -10.33 -15.01 -5.69
C LYS A 121 -9.71 -15.77 -6.87
N ASP A 122 -8.38 -15.89 -6.90
CA ASP A 122 -7.69 -16.61 -7.98
C ASP A 122 -7.61 -18.12 -7.75
N GLY A 123 -7.84 -18.60 -6.52
CA GLY A 123 -8.02 -20.02 -6.20
C GLY A 123 -9.42 -20.56 -6.52
N THR A 124 -10.42 -19.69 -6.65
CA THR A 124 -11.80 -20.02 -7.07
C THR A 124 -12.07 -19.70 -8.54
N SER A 125 -11.03 -19.44 -9.34
CA SER A 125 -11.11 -19.20 -10.79
C SER A 125 -10.78 -20.47 -11.58
#